data_AF-A0A962CED1-F1
#
_entry.id   AF-A0A962CED1-F1
#
_cell.length_a   1.000
_cell.length_b   1.000
_cell.length_c   1.000
_cell.angle_alpha   90.00
_cell.angle_beta   90.00
_cell.angle_gamma   90.00
#
_symmetry.space_group_name_H-M   'P 1'
#
loop_
_entity.id
_entity.type
_entity.pdbx_description
1 polymer ?
#
loop_
_entity_poly.entity_id
_entity_poly.type
_entity_poly.pdbx_seq_one_letter_code
_entity_poly.pdbx_strand_id
1 'polypeptide(L)'
;YEPLHYTAPEGSYASDAADPRVRIREFRRMVMALHRIGLRVGMDVVYNHTSAAGQVAGSVLDRIVPDYYHRLDANGAIERSTCCANTAIEQRMMARLMRDSVATWAREYHIDSFRFDLMGHQPRAAMEAVQAAADEARGRHVVLLGEGWNFGEVADGARFVQASQRSLAGSGIATFSDRARDAVRGGGCCDSGVDLLARQGYVNGLDYAPNAMAEGRATRADLLRAADLVRVGLAGTLADYTMQTAGGAILPLAGIDYAGQPAGYASEPGEVVNYVENHDNPTLFDINVLKLPPSTPAAERARVQILAAAIPMFSQGIAYFHAGIEGLRSKSLDRNSYDSGDWFNRIDWSFRDNGFGSGLPPAADNGADWPLLRPLLADPALKPSAKLIQWTRDVFFDLLRLRESSSLFRLRSADEVRKRLRFLNTGPDQIATLVVAHLDGRELSDARYAELMFFINVDPRPADYVVDAERDKAWQLHPVQRRAAAADARVREQAVFDAKHGRFHVPARSAVVFVIE
;
A
#
# COMPACT_ATOMS: atom_id res chain seq x y z
N TYR A 1 6.20 9.50 15.45
CA TYR A 1 4.84 10.05 15.48
C TYR A 1 4.58 10.67 16.84
N GLU A 2 5.38 11.67 17.23
CA GLU A 2 5.26 12.29 18.57
C GLU A 2 5.43 13.82 18.43
N PRO A 3 4.36 14.53 18.05
CA PRO A 3 4.49 15.93 17.65
C PRO A 3 4.73 16.86 18.84
N LEU A 4 5.79 17.65 18.74
CA LEU A 4 6.08 18.75 19.66
C LEU A 4 5.84 20.12 19.01
N HIS A 5 6.41 20.35 17.81
CA HIS A 5 6.20 21.54 17.00
C HIS A 5 5.91 21.12 15.55
N TYR A 6 4.73 21.47 15.03
CA TYR A 6 4.29 21.00 13.71
C TYR A 6 5.00 21.66 12.52
N THR A 7 5.62 22.82 12.71
CA THR A 7 6.19 23.64 11.62
C THR A 7 7.66 23.97 11.84
N ALA A 8 8.43 22.98 12.32
CA ALA A 8 9.88 23.08 12.45
C ALA A 8 10.54 21.76 12.02
N PRO A 9 11.67 21.80 11.28
CA PRO A 9 12.44 20.58 11.02
C PRO A 9 12.94 19.95 12.33
N GLU A 10 12.96 18.61 12.37
CA GLU A 10 13.46 17.83 13.50
C GLU A 10 14.95 18.10 13.72
N GLY A 11 15.34 18.28 15.00
CA GLY A 11 16.69 18.69 15.37
C GLY A 11 17.72 17.58 15.25
N SER A 12 17.35 16.34 15.61
CA SER A 12 18.27 15.19 15.59
C SER A 12 18.76 14.79 14.19
N TYR A 13 18.06 15.21 13.13
CA TYR A 13 18.47 14.96 11.74
C TYR A 13 19.39 16.05 11.16
N ALA A 14 19.66 17.12 11.93
CA ALA A 14 20.59 18.17 11.54
C ALA A 14 21.99 17.89 12.09
N SER A 15 23.02 18.32 11.35
CA SER A 15 24.41 18.18 11.78
C SER A 15 24.76 19.01 13.03
N ASP A 16 23.99 20.07 13.29
CA ASP A 16 24.04 20.87 14.52
C ASP A 16 22.61 21.28 14.92
N ALA A 17 22.10 20.65 15.97
CA ALA A 17 20.77 20.93 16.50
C ALA A 17 20.69 22.25 17.30
N ALA A 18 21.83 22.79 17.76
CA ALA A 18 21.88 23.99 18.58
C ALA A 18 21.75 25.28 17.74
N ASP A 19 22.21 25.30 16.49
CA ASP A 19 21.92 26.39 15.54
C ASP A 19 20.62 26.11 14.76
N PRO A 20 19.50 26.81 15.04
CA PRO A 20 18.22 26.57 14.37
C PRO A 20 18.28 26.84 12.85
N ARG A 21 19.27 27.58 12.36
CA ARG A 21 19.43 27.85 10.92
C ARG A 21 20.00 26.65 10.17
N VAL A 22 20.76 25.77 10.85
CA VAL A 22 21.37 24.59 10.23
C VAL A 22 20.28 23.63 9.77
N ARG A 23 19.36 23.22 10.66
CA ARG A 23 18.26 22.32 10.30
C ARG A 23 17.38 22.84 9.15
N ILE A 24 17.15 24.16 9.09
CA ILE A 24 16.37 24.78 7.99
C ILE A 24 17.11 24.63 6.66
N ARG A 25 18.41 24.98 6.62
CA ARG A 25 19.22 24.90 5.40
C ARG A 25 19.40 23.45 4.94
N GLU A 26 19.66 22.53 5.87
CA GLU A 26 19.89 21.13 5.56
C GLU A 26 18.63 20.43 5.07
N PHE A 27 17.47 20.70 5.67
CA PHE A 27 16.19 20.20 5.17
C PHE A 27 15.91 20.70 3.75
N ARG A 28 16.09 22.00 3.49
CA ARG A 28 15.94 22.55 2.13
C ARG A 28 16.92 21.91 1.15
N ARG A 29 18.17 21.67 1.56
CA ARG A 29 19.19 20.99 0.75
C ARG A 29 18.80 19.54 0.41
N MET A 30 18.21 18.81 1.38
CA MET A 30 17.68 17.45 1.15
C MET A 30 16.58 17.48 0.08
N VAL A 31 15.59 18.36 0.22
CA VAL A 31 14.50 18.48 -0.76
C VAL A 31 15.04 18.82 -2.15
N MET A 32 15.94 19.80 -2.24
CA MET A 32 16.59 20.17 -3.51
C MET A 32 17.36 18.99 -4.14
N ALA A 33 18.03 18.17 -3.34
CA ALA A 33 18.77 17.01 -3.85
C ALA A 33 17.85 15.94 -4.44
N LEU A 34 16.71 15.67 -3.79
CA LEU A 34 15.70 14.73 -4.30
C LEU A 34 15.05 15.25 -5.59
N HIS A 35 14.71 16.55 -5.65
CA HIS A 35 14.19 17.16 -6.87
C HIS A 35 15.17 17.06 -8.04
N ARG A 36 16.48 17.24 -7.81
CA ARG A 36 17.52 17.16 -8.86
C ARG A 36 17.63 15.78 -9.51
N ILE A 37 17.22 14.72 -8.81
CA ILE A 37 17.18 13.36 -9.36
C ILE A 37 15.78 12.95 -9.84
N GLY A 38 14.85 13.91 -9.95
CA GLY A 38 13.52 13.69 -10.50
C GLY A 38 12.48 13.18 -9.51
N LEU A 39 12.78 13.15 -8.21
CA LEU A 39 11.85 12.69 -7.17
C LEU A 39 11.16 13.87 -6.49
N ARG A 40 9.82 13.85 -6.48
CA ARG A 40 9.02 14.71 -5.60
C ARG A 40 9.14 14.24 -4.15
N VAL A 41 8.95 15.16 -3.20
CA VAL A 41 9.09 14.88 -1.77
C VAL A 41 7.73 15.00 -1.07
N GLY A 42 7.24 13.89 -0.53
CA GLY A 42 6.09 13.87 0.36
C GLY A 42 6.51 13.98 1.82
N MET A 43 5.65 14.54 2.67
CA MET A 43 5.89 14.63 4.11
C MET A 43 4.75 13.99 4.90
N ASP A 44 5.10 13.13 5.85
CA ASP A 44 4.17 12.62 6.84
C ASP A 44 3.87 13.71 7.87
N VAL A 45 2.59 13.96 8.14
CA VAL A 45 2.12 15.00 9.06
C VAL A 45 1.13 14.41 10.05
N VAL A 46 1.35 14.74 11.32
CA VAL A 46 0.71 14.06 12.45
C VAL A 46 -0.11 15.04 13.25
N TYR A 47 -1.13 15.64 12.63
CA TYR A 47 -1.95 16.66 13.31
C TYR A 47 -3.00 16.07 14.24
N ASN A 48 -3.18 14.76 14.30
CA ASN A 48 -4.28 14.13 15.04
C ASN A 48 -4.05 14.10 16.57
N HIS A 49 -2.80 14.22 17.05
CA HIS A 49 -2.45 14.29 18.47
C HIS A 49 -1.21 15.14 18.76
N THR A 50 -0.94 15.42 20.04
CA THR A 50 0.36 15.88 20.55
C THR A 50 1.02 14.81 21.43
N SER A 51 2.34 14.87 21.58
CA SER A 51 3.08 13.94 22.45
C SER A 51 2.76 14.11 23.94
N ALA A 52 2.41 15.32 24.36
CA ALA A 52 2.02 15.64 25.73
C ALA A 52 0.94 16.74 25.77
N ALA A 53 0.20 16.76 26.88
CA ALA A 53 -0.81 17.76 27.21
C ALA A 53 -0.73 18.10 28.72
N GLY A 54 -1.48 19.11 29.16
CA GLY A 54 -1.45 19.68 30.49
C GLY A 54 -0.25 20.59 30.72
N GLN A 55 0.11 20.81 31.99
CA GLN A 55 1.18 21.72 32.42
C GLN A 55 2.57 21.07 32.52
N VAL A 56 2.77 19.90 31.91
CA VAL A 56 4.02 19.14 31.98
C VAL A 56 5.06 19.61 30.95
N ALA A 57 6.33 19.24 31.16
CA ALA A 57 7.37 19.43 30.17
C ALA A 57 7.03 18.67 28.88
N GLY A 58 7.29 19.27 27.71
CA GLY A 58 6.92 18.70 26.42
C GLY A 58 5.48 19.01 25.95
N SER A 59 4.61 19.51 26.82
CA SER A 59 3.33 20.10 26.38
C SER A 59 3.57 21.53 25.89
N VAL A 60 3.03 21.88 24.71
CA VAL A 60 3.16 23.23 24.12
C VAL A 60 1.80 23.90 24.04
N LEU A 61 0.89 23.37 23.22
CA LEU A 61 -0.41 23.98 22.94
C LEU A 61 -1.26 24.10 24.21
N ASP A 62 -1.35 23.01 24.97
CA ASP A 62 -2.20 22.94 26.16
C ASP A 62 -1.65 23.73 27.36
N ARG A 63 -0.35 24.07 27.33
CA ARG A 63 0.22 24.99 28.33
C ARG A 63 -0.21 26.43 28.10
N ILE A 64 -0.39 26.82 26.83
CA ILE A 64 -0.70 28.19 26.44
C ILE A 64 -2.20 28.44 26.55
N VAL A 65 -3.02 27.53 26.00
CA VAL A 65 -4.48 27.59 26.10
C VAL A 65 -4.99 26.22 26.53
N PRO A 66 -5.09 25.97 27.84
CA PRO A 66 -5.55 24.70 28.38
C PRO A 66 -6.90 24.28 27.81
N ASP A 67 -7.05 23.00 27.53
CA ASP A 67 -8.28 22.30 27.15
C ASP A 67 -8.88 22.72 25.79
N TYR A 68 -8.26 23.67 25.08
CA TYR A 68 -8.78 24.16 23.79
C TYR A 68 -8.31 23.34 22.60
N TYR A 69 -7.01 23.01 22.53
CA TYR A 69 -6.44 22.32 21.37
C TYR A 69 -6.67 20.81 21.40
N HIS A 70 -7.19 20.28 22.51
CA HIS A 70 -7.41 18.86 22.74
C HIS A 70 -8.89 18.50 22.72
N ARG A 71 -9.18 17.29 22.26
CA ARG A 71 -10.53 16.76 22.30
C ARG A 71 -10.79 16.17 23.67
N LEU A 72 -11.93 16.53 24.27
CA LEU A 72 -12.30 16.10 25.60
C LEU A 72 -13.52 15.18 25.57
N ASP A 73 -13.54 14.23 26.49
CA ASP A 73 -14.72 13.42 26.79
C ASP A 73 -15.76 14.24 27.56
N ALA A 74 -16.89 13.62 27.91
CA ALA A 74 -17.97 14.28 28.65
C ALA A 74 -17.59 14.70 30.09
N ASN A 75 -16.49 14.15 30.63
CA ASN A 75 -15.98 14.45 31.97
C ASN A 75 -14.85 15.50 31.94
N GLY A 76 -14.48 15.99 30.75
CA GLY A 76 -13.36 16.92 30.56
C GLY A 76 -11.98 16.25 30.51
N ALA A 77 -11.91 14.92 30.42
CA ALA A 77 -10.64 14.22 30.22
C ALA A 77 -10.26 14.23 28.74
N ILE A 78 -8.96 14.38 28.45
CA ILE A 78 -8.45 14.34 27.08
C ILE A 78 -8.62 12.94 26.49
N GLU A 79 -9.24 12.87 25.31
CA GLU A 79 -9.41 11.65 24.51
C GLU A 79 -8.05 11.14 24.03
N ARG A 80 -7.88 9.81 23.97
CA ARG A 80 -6.58 9.16 23.67
C ARG A 80 -6.65 8.02 22.67
N SER A 81 -7.71 7.97 21.86
CA SER A 81 -7.90 6.91 20.87
C SER A 81 -6.76 6.82 19.84
N THR A 82 -6.02 7.91 19.59
CA THR A 82 -4.93 7.98 18.61
C THR A 82 -3.58 7.45 19.12
N CYS A 83 -3.52 6.93 20.35
CA CYS A 83 -2.35 6.60 21.19
C CYS A 83 -1.90 7.70 22.17
N CYS A 84 -2.09 8.97 21.82
CA CYS A 84 -1.59 10.13 22.58
C CYS A 84 -2.70 11.15 22.85
N ALA A 85 -2.36 12.39 23.22
CA ALA A 85 -3.37 13.42 23.52
C ALA A 85 -4.05 13.91 22.23
N ASN A 86 -5.28 13.42 21.94
CA ASN A 86 -6.00 13.75 20.73
C ASN A 86 -6.18 15.27 20.60
N THR A 87 -5.94 15.81 19.41
CA THR A 87 -6.23 17.22 19.11
C THR A 87 -7.68 17.39 18.65
N ALA A 88 -8.23 18.59 18.83
CA ALA A 88 -9.58 18.95 18.42
C ALA A 88 -9.54 19.87 17.19
N ILE A 89 -9.37 19.30 15.99
CA ILE A 89 -9.29 20.10 14.75
C ILE A 89 -10.64 20.73 14.37
N GLU A 90 -11.74 20.20 14.90
CA GLU A 90 -13.04 20.88 14.89
C GLU A 90 -13.01 22.29 15.53
N GLN A 91 -12.00 22.58 16.36
CA GLN A 91 -11.78 23.91 16.93
C GLN A 91 -11.06 24.82 15.92
N ARG A 92 -11.63 26.01 15.73
CA ARG A 92 -11.20 26.99 14.71
C ARG A 92 -9.70 27.25 14.70
N MET A 93 -9.07 27.43 15.88
CA MET A 93 -7.64 27.77 15.93
C MET A 93 -6.72 26.56 15.77
N MET A 94 -7.19 25.33 16.05
CA MET A 94 -6.45 24.11 15.74
C MET A 94 -6.49 23.80 14.23
N ALA A 95 -7.67 23.91 13.59
CA ALA A 95 -7.79 23.83 12.13
C ALA A 95 -6.92 24.87 11.42
N ARG A 96 -6.91 26.12 11.92
CA ARG A 96 -6.04 27.17 11.40
C ARG A 96 -4.57 26.79 11.51
N LEU A 97 -4.13 26.28 12.66
CA LEU A 97 -2.75 25.85 12.87
C LEU A 97 -2.34 24.78 11.85
N MET A 98 -3.17 23.75 11.66
CA MET A 98 -2.90 22.69 10.69
C MET A 98 -2.74 23.27 9.28
N ARG A 99 -3.71 24.09 8.85
CA ARG A 99 -3.71 24.72 7.51
C ARG A 99 -2.49 25.62 7.30
N ASP A 100 -2.20 26.51 8.24
CA ASP A 100 -1.11 27.48 8.12
C ASP A 100 0.26 26.75 8.15
N SER A 101 0.37 25.66 8.91
CA SER A 101 1.55 24.78 8.93
C SER A 101 1.78 24.08 7.59
N VAL A 102 0.76 23.43 7.01
CA VAL A 102 0.84 22.78 5.69
C VAL A 102 1.22 23.80 4.60
N ALA A 103 0.59 24.97 4.60
CA ALA A 103 0.91 26.03 3.65
C ALA A 103 2.38 26.50 3.78
N THR A 104 2.91 26.53 4.99
CA THR A 104 4.32 26.87 5.24
C THR A 104 5.26 25.80 4.67
N TRP A 105 5.01 24.52 4.96
CA TRP A 105 5.81 23.42 4.39
C TRP A 105 5.77 23.39 2.86
N ALA A 106 4.60 23.63 2.27
CA ALA A 106 4.43 23.73 0.84
C ALA A 106 5.21 24.93 0.26
N ARG A 107 5.03 26.13 0.80
CA ARG A 107 5.63 27.36 0.27
C ARG A 107 7.12 27.50 0.54
N GLU A 108 7.53 27.29 1.79
CA GLU A 108 8.89 27.60 2.25
C GLU A 108 9.86 26.43 2.12
N TYR A 109 9.35 25.20 2.08
CA TYR A 109 10.16 24.00 1.99
C TYR A 109 9.90 23.18 0.72
N HIS A 110 8.96 23.61 -0.12
CA HIS A 110 8.67 23.00 -1.42
C HIS A 110 8.29 21.52 -1.31
N ILE A 111 7.62 21.14 -0.22
CA ILE A 111 7.01 19.81 -0.08
C ILE A 111 5.93 19.64 -1.16
N ASP A 112 5.92 18.48 -1.83
CA ASP A 112 5.13 18.24 -3.04
C ASP A 112 3.83 17.48 -2.79
N SER A 113 3.72 16.80 -1.65
CA SER A 113 2.54 16.06 -1.18
C SER A 113 2.57 15.88 0.35
N PHE A 114 1.42 15.61 0.96
CA PHE A 114 1.30 15.38 2.40
C PHE A 114 0.56 14.08 2.69
N ARG A 115 1.11 13.26 3.59
CA ARG A 115 0.43 12.09 4.15
C ARG A 115 -0.06 12.41 5.55
N PHE A 116 -1.37 12.38 5.78
CA PHE A 116 -1.98 12.65 7.07
C PHE A 116 -2.12 11.36 7.87
N ASP A 117 -1.39 11.29 8.97
CA ASP A 117 -1.54 10.26 9.98
C ASP A 117 -2.93 10.34 10.63
N LEU A 118 -3.58 9.19 10.78
CA LEU A 118 -4.95 9.05 11.31
C LEU A 118 -5.90 10.15 10.82
N MET A 119 -5.93 10.37 9.50
CA MET A 119 -6.74 11.40 8.85
C MET A 119 -8.23 11.32 9.21
N GLY A 120 -8.75 10.13 9.53
CA GLY A 120 -10.11 9.92 10.01
C GLY A 120 -10.49 10.69 11.29
N HIS A 121 -9.50 11.17 12.06
CA HIS A 121 -9.68 12.03 13.25
C HIS A 121 -9.78 13.53 12.92
N GLN A 122 -9.76 13.88 11.65
CA GLN A 122 -9.92 15.23 11.12
C GLN A 122 -11.34 15.41 10.53
N PRO A 123 -11.98 16.58 10.67
CA PRO A 123 -13.19 16.89 9.91
C PRO A 123 -12.90 16.98 8.40
N ARG A 124 -13.77 16.43 7.55
CA ARG A 124 -13.67 16.52 6.07
C ARG A 124 -13.49 17.96 5.60
N ALA A 125 -14.32 18.87 6.10
CA ALA A 125 -14.26 20.29 5.71
C ALA A 125 -12.92 20.96 6.06
N ALA A 126 -12.27 20.56 7.15
CA ALA A 126 -10.95 21.06 7.51
C ALA A 126 -9.89 20.56 6.51
N MET A 127 -9.98 19.30 6.09
CA MET A 127 -9.08 18.71 5.09
C MET A 127 -9.24 19.36 3.71
N GLU A 128 -10.46 19.64 3.26
CA GLU A 128 -10.71 20.37 2.02
C GLU A 128 -10.15 21.81 2.08
N ALA A 129 -10.22 22.47 3.23
CA ALA A 129 -9.59 23.76 3.44
C ALA A 129 -8.05 23.69 3.41
N VAL A 130 -7.46 22.60 3.92
CA VAL A 130 -6.02 22.35 3.80
C VAL A 130 -5.61 22.10 2.34
N GLN A 131 -6.41 21.35 1.57
CA GLN A 131 -6.19 21.14 0.14
C GLN A 131 -6.09 22.47 -0.61
N ALA A 132 -7.08 23.35 -0.41
CA ALA A 132 -7.08 24.68 -1.04
C ALA A 132 -5.83 25.50 -0.66
N ALA A 133 -5.44 25.49 0.62
CA ALA A 133 -4.28 26.23 1.09
C ALA A 133 -2.95 25.67 0.58
N ALA A 134 -2.82 24.35 0.46
CA ALA A 134 -1.64 23.70 -0.11
C ALA A 134 -1.50 24.03 -1.61
N ASP A 135 -2.61 23.99 -2.34
CA ASP A 135 -2.66 24.30 -3.77
C ASP A 135 -2.28 25.77 -4.04
N GLU A 136 -2.87 26.69 -3.26
CA GLU A 136 -2.53 28.12 -3.31
C GLU A 136 -1.05 28.36 -2.99
N ALA A 137 -0.51 27.69 -1.97
CA ALA A 137 0.89 27.84 -1.56
C ALA A 137 1.89 27.36 -2.63
N ARG A 138 1.51 26.40 -3.49
CA ARG A 138 2.37 25.91 -4.59
C ARG A 138 2.04 26.48 -5.96
N GLY A 139 0.88 27.10 -6.13
CA GLY A 139 0.35 27.49 -7.44
C GLY A 139 0.04 26.30 -8.35
N ARG A 140 -0.16 25.11 -7.78
CA ARG A 140 -0.52 23.86 -8.46
C ARG A 140 -1.20 22.91 -7.49
N HIS A 141 -1.95 21.94 -8.00
CA HIS A 141 -2.49 20.88 -7.17
C HIS A 141 -1.39 20.11 -6.42
N VAL A 142 -1.57 19.95 -5.12
CA VAL A 142 -0.72 19.21 -4.17
C VAL A 142 -1.48 17.97 -3.74
N VAL A 143 -0.89 16.78 -3.91
CA VAL A 143 -1.55 15.54 -3.50
C VAL A 143 -1.62 15.48 -1.98
N LEU A 144 -2.84 15.42 -1.44
CA LEU A 144 -3.06 15.04 -0.05
C LEU A 144 -3.53 13.58 -0.02
N LEU A 145 -2.93 12.80 0.86
CA LEU A 145 -3.33 11.43 1.12
C LEU A 145 -3.30 11.14 2.62
N GLY A 146 -3.96 10.09 3.10
CA GLY A 146 -3.89 9.78 4.52
C GLY A 146 -4.63 8.52 4.95
N GLU A 147 -4.63 8.31 6.25
CA GLU A 147 -5.26 7.18 6.91
C GLU A 147 -6.72 7.49 7.26
N GLY A 148 -7.62 7.23 6.31
CA GLY A 148 -9.06 7.45 6.47
C GLY A 148 -9.77 6.40 7.34
N TRP A 149 -9.11 5.87 8.38
CA TRP A 149 -9.66 4.82 9.26
C TRP A 149 -10.84 5.34 10.09
N ASN A 150 -11.83 4.48 10.34
CA ASN A 150 -13.05 4.82 11.08
C ASN A 150 -13.05 4.16 12.47
N PHE A 151 -12.58 4.88 13.49
CA PHE A 151 -12.53 4.39 14.88
C PHE A 151 -12.45 5.53 15.91
N GLY A 152 -12.52 5.17 17.19
CA GLY A 152 -12.41 6.12 18.30
C GLY A 152 -13.68 6.94 18.54
N GLU A 153 -13.54 8.04 19.27
CA GLU A 153 -14.60 8.95 19.67
C GLU A 153 -15.25 9.72 18.51
N VAL A 154 -14.60 9.71 17.34
CA VAL A 154 -15.07 10.39 16.13
C VAL A 154 -15.80 9.46 15.16
N ALA A 155 -15.78 8.15 15.42
CA ALA A 155 -16.27 7.11 14.52
C ALA A 155 -17.71 7.36 14.06
N ASP A 156 -18.00 6.94 12.83
CA ASP A 156 -19.31 7.07 12.18
C ASP A 156 -19.85 8.51 12.19
N GLY A 157 -18.94 9.48 12.20
CA GLY A 157 -19.26 10.90 12.22
C GLY A 157 -19.85 11.41 13.53
N ALA A 158 -19.61 10.73 14.66
CA ALA A 158 -20.22 11.05 15.96
C ALA A 158 -19.97 12.49 16.45
N ARG A 159 -18.86 13.11 16.03
CA ARG A 159 -18.50 14.49 16.40
C ARG A 159 -18.62 15.47 15.23
N PHE A 160 -18.31 15.00 14.02
CA PHE A 160 -18.29 15.76 12.77
C PHE A 160 -18.22 14.77 11.60
N VAL A 161 -18.50 15.23 10.37
CA VAL A 161 -18.22 14.43 9.18
C VAL A 161 -16.70 14.21 9.08
N GLN A 162 -16.26 12.98 9.33
CA GLN A 162 -14.84 12.61 9.31
C GLN A 162 -14.24 12.75 7.92
N ALA A 163 -12.92 12.87 7.84
CA ALA A 163 -12.13 12.61 6.65
C ALA A 163 -11.76 11.12 6.56
N SER A 164 -12.78 10.24 6.54
CA SER A 164 -12.62 8.78 6.44
C SER A 164 -12.80 8.29 5.00
N GLN A 165 -12.41 7.04 4.73
CA GLN A 165 -12.51 6.43 3.39
C GLN A 165 -13.91 6.61 2.76
N ARG A 166 -14.97 6.38 3.54
CA ARG A 166 -16.37 6.41 3.04
C ARG A 166 -16.92 7.83 2.89
N SER A 167 -16.38 8.79 3.62
CA SER A 167 -16.89 10.16 3.64
C SER A 167 -16.07 11.11 2.78
N LEU A 168 -14.90 10.71 2.24
CA LEU A 168 -14.03 11.56 1.41
C LEU A 168 -14.28 11.48 -0.09
N ALA A 169 -15.13 10.57 -0.56
CA ALA A 169 -15.48 10.49 -1.97
C ALA A 169 -15.90 11.86 -2.54
N GLY A 170 -15.31 12.23 -3.68
CA GLY A 170 -15.52 13.48 -4.39
C GLY A 170 -14.69 14.65 -3.88
N SER A 171 -13.81 14.46 -2.89
CA SER A 171 -12.92 15.52 -2.38
C SER A 171 -11.60 15.63 -3.16
N GLY A 172 -11.21 14.58 -3.88
CA GLY A 172 -9.87 14.47 -4.49
C GLY A 172 -8.75 14.16 -3.49
N ILE A 173 -9.05 13.98 -2.20
CA ILE A 173 -8.08 13.62 -1.15
C ILE A 173 -8.01 12.10 -1.04
N ALA A 174 -6.81 11.53 -1.10
CA ALA A 174 -6.64 10.09 -1.17
C ALA A 174 -6.62 9.39 0.19
N THR A 175 -7.11 8.16 0.25
CA THR A 175 -6.97 7.30 1.43
C THR A 175 -6.26 5.99 1.11
N PHE A 176 -5.47 5.48 2.06
CA PHE A 176 -4.96 4.11 1.99
C PHE A 176 -6.12 3.11 1.91
N SER A 177 -6.02 2.18 0.96
CA SER A 177 -6.96 1.05 0.80
C SER A 177 -6.38 -0.19 1.46
N ASP A 178 -7.05 -0.63 2.51
CA ASP A 178 -6.80 -1.85 3.29
C ASP A 178 -7.43 -3.10 2.66
N ARG A 179 -8.38 -2.95 1.73
CA ARG A 179 -9.13 -4.05 1.10
C ARG A 179 -8.22 -5.06 0.41
N ALA A 180 -7.47 -4.59 -0.60
CA ALA A 180 -6.54 -5.44 -1.33
C ALA A 180 -5.30 -5.77 -0.51
N ARG A 181 -4.86 -4.86 0.38
CA ARG A 181 -3.76 -5.11 1.33
C ARG A 181 -4.00 -6.39 2.11
N ASP A 182 -5.17 -6.52 2.74
CA ASP A 182 -5.51 -7.66 3.58
C ASP A 182 -5.82 -8.91 2.76
N ALA A 183 -6.49 -8.77 1.61
CA ALA A 183 -6.70 -9.91 0.71
C ALA A 183 -5.37 -10.50 0.19
N VAL A 184 -4.37 -9.66 -0.09
CA VAL A 184 -3.04 -10.09 -0.54
C VAL A 184 -2.24 -10.70 0.60
N ARG A 185 -2.08 -9.99 1.71
CA ARG A 185 -1.26 -10.45 2.85
C ARG A 185 -1.91 -11.64 3.59
N GLY A 186 -3.24 -11.70 3.60
CA GLY A 186 -4.03 -12.56 4.46
C GLY A 186 -4.13 -11.99 5.87
N GLY A 187 -5.26 -12.20 6.55
CA GLY A 187 -5.47 -11.72 7.92
C GLY A 187 -5.55 -10.20 8.03
N GLY A 188 -5.04 -9.62 9.12
CA GLY A 188 -5.11 -8.17 9.36
C GLY A 188 -4.07 -7.64 10.35
N CYS A 189 -4.15 -6.34 10.68
CA CYS A 189 -3.23 -5.60 11.58
C CYS A 189 -2.97 -6.29 12.94
N CYS A 190 -3.95 -7.05 13.36
CA CYS A 190 -4.19 -7.33 14.76
C CYS A 190 -4.19 -8.85 15.01
N ASP A 191 -3.71 -9.63 14.04
CA ASP A 191 -3.45 -11.05 14.19
C ASP A 191 -2.38 -11.27 15.27
N SER A 192 -2.53 -12.35 16.03
CA SER A 192 -1.60 -12.78 17.07
C SER A 192 -1.63 -14.30 17.20
N GLY A 193 -0.59 -14.89 17.79
CA GLY A 193 -0.50 -16.32 17.99
C GLY A 193 -0.57 -17.09 16.67
N VAL A 194 -1.31 -18.21 16.67
CA VAL A 194 -1.42 -19.09 15.50
C VAL A 194 -2.00 -18.37 14.27
N ASP A 195 -2.83 -17.35 14.47
CA ASP A 195 -3.46 -16.62 13.36
C ASP A 195 -2.46 -15.84 12.49
N LEU A 196 -1.28 -15.48 13.04
CA LEU A 196 -0.17 -14.91 12.28
C LEU A 196 0.30 -15.83 11.14
N LEU A 197 0.20 -17.15 11.33
CA LEU A 197 0.62 -18.16 10.35
C LEU A 197 -0.59 -18.70 9.57
N ALA A 198 -1.70 -18.93 10.27
CA ALA A 198 -2.86 -19.65 9.73
C ALA A 198 -3.68 -18.84 8.70
N ARG A 199 -3.72 -17.51 8.83
CA ARG A 199 -4.53 -16.64 7.95
C ARG A 199 -3.77 -16.29 6.68
N GLN A 200 -3.59 -17.24 5.77
CA GLN A 200 -2.99 -17.00 4.46
C GLN A 200 -3.86 -16.05 3.61
N GLY A 201 -3.23 -15.37 2.66
CA GLY A 201 -3.83 -14.48 1.67
C GLY A 201 -3.59 -14.95 0.25
N TYR A 202 -4.07 -14.14 -0.70
CA TYR A 202 -4.14 -14.48 -2.11
C TYR A 202 -2.78 -14.92 -2.70
N VAL A 203 -1.68 -14.27 -2.31
CA VAL A 203 -0.35 -14.54 -2.90
C VAL A 203 0.45 -15.59 -2.14
N ASN A 204 0.06 -15.91 -0.91
CA ASN A 204 0.88 -16.73 0.00
C ASN A 204 0.24 -18.06 0.40
N GLY A 205 -0.68 -18.58 -0.42
CA GLY A 205 -1.12 -19.98 -0.37
C GLY A 205 -2.52 -20.24 0.16
N LEU A 206 -3.37 -19.22 0.26
CA LEU A 206 -4.77 -19.36 0.69
C LEU A 206 -5.47 -20.46 -0.12
N ASP A 207 -5.87 -21.57 0.53
CA ASP A 207 -6.47 -22.77 -0.06
C ASP A 207 -5.56 -23.58 -1.03
N TYR A 208 -4.87 -22.93 -1.98
CA TYR A 208 -4.12 -23.63 -3.04
C TYR A 208 -2.73 -24.16 -2.62
N ALA A 209 -2.19 -23.67 -1.50
CA ALA A 209 -0.91 -24.14 -0.95
C ALA A 209 -0.88 -23.90 0.57
N PRO A 210 -1.75 -24.58 1.34
CA PRO A 210 -1.90 -24.29 2.76
C PRO A 210 -0.62 -24.66 3.52
N ASN A 211 -0.23 -23.82 4.47
CA ASN A 211 0.77 -24.23 5.46
C ASN A 211 0.11 -25.11 6.54
N ALA A 212 0.92 -25.76 7.38
CA ALA A 212 0.44 -26.69 8.40
C ALA A 212 -0.60 -26.10 9.39
N MET A 213 -0.53 -24.79 9.66
CA MET A 213 -1.48 -24.11 10.57
C MET A 213 -2.75 -23.65 9.85
N ALA A 214 -2.71 -23.56 8.52
CA ALA A 214 -3.82 -23.12 7.67
C ALA A 214 -4.61 -24.28 7.03
N GLU A 215 -4.08 -25.50 7.12
CA GLU A 215 -4.71 -26.70 6.54
C GLU A 215 -6.14 -26.89 7.04
N GLY A 216 -7.09 -26.98 6.10
CA GLY A 216 -8.52 -27.12 6.38
C GLY A 216 -9.22 -25.88 6.94
N ARG A 217 -8.52 -24.73 7.12
CA ARG A 217 -9.12 -23.49 7.67
C ARG A 217 -9.73 -22.57 6.63
N ALA A 218 -9.19 -22.59 5.41
CA ALA A 218 -9.69 -21.83 4.29
C ALA A 218 -10.23 -22.76 3.22
N THR A 219 -11.22 -22.25 2.48
CA THR A 219 -11.86 -22.96 1.38
C THR A 219 -11.54 -22.27 0.06
N ARG A 220 -11.78 -22.98 -1.04
CA ARG A 220 -11.79 -22.40 -2.38
C ARG A 220 -12.68 -21.14 -2.49
N ALA A 221 -13.77 -21.08 -1.72
CA ALA A 221 -14.64 -19.90 -1.70
C ALA A 221 -13.97 -18.69 -1.04
N ASP A 222 -13.14 -18.89 -0.02
CA ASP A 222 -12.30 -17.83 0.58
C ASP A 222 -11.28 -17.32 -0.42
N LEU A 223 -10.61 -18.22 -1.15
CA LEU A 223 -9.67 -17.84 -2.21
C LEU A 223 -10.34 -17.02 -3.32
N LEU A 224 -11.53 -17.41 -3.73
CA LEU A 224 -12.32 -16.66 -4.71
C LEU A 224 -12.71 -15.27 -4.21
N ARG A 225 -13.15 -15.14 -2.94
CA ARG A 225 -13.44 -13.85 -2.32
C ARG A 225 -12.20 -12.96 -2.22
N ALA A 226 -11.05 -13.53 -1.87
CA ALA A 226 -9.78 -12.81 -1.87
C ALA A 226 -9.41 -12.32 -3.28
N ALA A 227 -9.65 -13.13 -4.32
CA ALA A 227 -9.45 -12.71 -5.71
C ALA A 227 -10.33 -11.51 -6.10
N ASP A 228 -11.59 -11.48 -5.66
CA ASP A 228 -12.47 -10.33 -5.86
C ASP A 228 -11.95 -9.07 -5.16
N LEU A 229 -11.49 -9.18 -3.91
CA LEU A 229 -10.88 -8.04 -3.21
C LEU A 229 -9.56 -7.57 -3.85
N VAL A 230 -8.78 -8.47 -4.45
CA VAL A 230 -7.61 -8.10 -5.27
C VAL A 230 -8.06 -7.32 -6.51
N ARG A 231 -9.11 -7.76 -7.21
CA ARG A 231 -9.70 -7.02 -8.34
C ARG A 231 -10.26 -5.66 -7.92
N VAL A 232 -10.87 -5.56 -6.74
CA VAL A 232 -11.31 -4.28 -6.14
C VAL A 232 -10.12 -3.31 -6.04
N GLY A 233 -8.97 -3.76 -5.52
CA GLY A 233 -7.75 -2.94 -5.47
C GLY A 233 -7.24 -2.56 -6.86
N LEU A 234 -7.20 -3.53 -7.79
CA LEU A 234 -6.73 -3.31 -9.17
C LEU A 234 -7.59 -2.27 -9.93
N ALA A 235 -8.88 -2.23 -9.67
CA ALA A 235 -9.79 -1.22 -10.24
C ALA A 235 -9.80 0.11 -9.48
N GLY A 236 -8.90 0.32 -8.52
CA GLY A 236 -8.80 1.57 -7.76
C GLY A 236 -9.91 1.76 -6.73
N THR A 237 -10.52 0.67 -6.25
CA THR A 237 -11.56 0.71 -5.20
C THR A 237 -12.73 1.65 -5.55
N LEU A 238 -12.98 1.85 -6.85
CA LEU A 238 -14.03 2.73 -7.37
C LEU A 238 -15.41 2.17 -7.05
N ALA A 239 -16.21 2.91 -6.29
CA ALA A 239 -17.51 2.46 -5.78
C ALA A 239 -18.42 1.90 -6.89
N ASP A 240 -18.50 2.61 -8.01
CA ASP A 240 -19.44 2.31 -9.11
C ASP A 240 -18.86 1.41 -10.22
N TYR A 241 -17.60 0.98 -10.12
CA TYR A 241 -17.07 0.03 -11.09
C TYR A 241 -17.75 -1.33 -10.88
N THR A 242 -18.26 -1.94 -11.94
CA THR A 242 -18.98 -3.22 -11.85
C THR A 242 -18.13 -4.39 -12.33
N MET A 243 -18.19 -5.50 -11.61
CA MET A 243 -17.63 -6.77 -12.08
C MET A 243 -18.50 -7.96 -11.64
N GLN A 244 -18.33 -9.10 -12.33
CA GLN A 244 -18.89 -10.35 -11.86
C GLN A 244 -18.06 -10.88 -10.69
N THR A 245 -18.71 -11.17 -9.56
CA THR A 245 -18.07 -11.69 -8.36
C THR A 245 -17.91 -13.21 -8.41
N ALA A 246 -17.17 -13.76 -7.44
CA ALA A 246 -17.07 -15.18 -7.13
C ALA A 246 -18.43 -15.87 -6.99
N GLY A 247 -19.45 -15.17 -6.49
CA GLY A 247 -20.82 -15.70 -6.37
C GLY A 247 -21.61 -15.69 -7.68
N GLY A 248 -21.04 -15.15 -8.77
CA GLY A 248 -21.67 -15.07 -10.10
C GLY A 248 -22.52 -13.82 -10.31
N ALA A 249 -22.83 -13.04 -9.26
CA ALA A 249 -23.55 -11.78 -9.37
C ALA A 249 -22.66 -10.68 -9.97
N ILE A 250 -23.24 -9.81 -10.79
CA ILE A 250 -22.58 -8.58 -11.25
C ILE A 250 -22.93 -7.48 -10.26
N LEU A 251 -21.93 -6.98 -9.54
CA LEU A 251 -22.10 -5.97 -8.49
C LEU A 251 -21.19 -4.76 -8.75
N PRO A 252 -21.60 -3.54 -8.37
CA PRO A 252 -20.65 -2.45 -8.16
C PRO A 252 -19.67 -2.84 -7.05
N LEU A 253 -18.44 -2.33 -7.05
CA LEU A 253 -17.45 -2.66 -6.02
C LEU A 253 -17.94 -2.26 -4.61
N ALA A 254 -18.78 -1.23 -4.49
CA ALA A 254 -19.43 -0.86 -3.23
C ALA A 254 -20.39 -1.94 -2.69
N GLY A 255 -20.88 -2.84 -3.55
CA GLY A 255 -21.73 -3.98 -3.17
C GLY A 255 -20.96 -5.23 -2.75
N ILE A 256 -19.63 -5.22 -2.83
CA ILE A 256 -18.77 -6.32 -2.38
C ILE A 256 -18.42 -6.09 -0.91
N ASP A 257 -18.59 -7.12 -0.07
CA ASP A 257 -18.27 -7.05 1.35
C ASP A 257 -16.75 -7.09 1.61
N TYR A 258 -16.32 -6.22 2.51
CA TYR A 258 -15.03 -6.27 3.17
C TYR A 258 -15.26 -6.08 4.67
N ALA A 259 -15.33 -7.20 5.39
CA ALA A 259 -15.49 -7.22 6.85
C ALA A 259 -16.69 -6.38 7.34
N GLY A 260 -17.84 -6.48 6.65
CA GLY A 260 -19.05 -5.73 6.97
C GLY A 260 -19.10 -4.32 6.37
N GLN A 261 -18.11 -3.92 5.57
CA GLN A 261 -18.05 -2.62 4.90
C GLN A 261 -18.07 -2.77 3.38
N PRO A 262 -18.51 -1.73 2.64
CA PRO A 262 -18.29 -1.64 1.20
C PRO A 262 -16.80 -1.75 0.86
N ALA A 263 -16.46 -2.67 -0.05
CA ALA A 263 -15.10 -2.81 -0.54
C ALA A 263 -14.73 -1.58 -1.37
N GLY A 264 -15.57 -1.21 -2.36
CA GLY A 264 -15.47 0.03 -3.13
C GLY A 264 -15.98 1.26 -2.37
N TYR A 265 -15.22 2.35 -2.40
CA TYR A 265 -15.58 3.61 -1.74
C TYR A 265 -15.12 4.87 -2.48
N ALA A 266 -14.12 4.79 -3.36
CA ALA A 266 -13.58 5.95 -4.05
C ALA A 266 -14.49 6.38 -5.21
N SER A 267 -14.55 7.68 -5.49
CA SER A 267 -15.25 8.21 -6.67
C SER A 267 -14.32 8.35 -7.87
N GLU A 268 -13.03 8.63 -7.61
CA GLU A 268 -12.01 8.80 -8.64
C GLU A 268 -10.73 8.02 -8.29
N PRO A 269 -9.94 7.56 -9.28
CA PRO A 269 -8.70 6.83 -9.02
C PRO A 269 -7.68 7.64 -8.21
N GLY A 270 -7.73 8.97 -8.29
CA GLY A 270 -6.88 9.85 -7.50
C GLY A 270 -7.12 9.77 -5.98
N GLU A 271 -8.25 9.20 -5.55
CA GLU A 271 -8.67 9.15 -4.14
C GLU A 271 -8.24 7.87 -3.41
N VAL A 272 -7.47 6.98 -4.06
CA VAL A 272 -7.04 5.72 -3.48
C VAL A 272 -5.52 5.54 -3.51
N VAL A 273 -4.98 5.08 -2.39
CA VAL A 273 -3.59 4.62 -2.27
C VAL A 273 -3.60 3.11 -2.06
N ASN A 274 -3.19 2.37 -3.08
CA ASN A 274 -3.07 0.92 -3.06
C ASN A 274 -1.68 0.52 -2.57
N TYR A 275 -1.63 -0.38 -1.60
CA TYR A 275 -0.41 -0.83 -0.95
C TYR A 275 -0.55 -2.25 -0.39
N VAL A 276 0.59 -2.90 -0.14
CA VAL A 276 0.68 -4.22 0.50
C VAL A 276 1.67 -4.25 1.67
N GLU A 277 2.40 -3.16 1.87
CA GLU A 277 3.39 -2.98 2.92
C GLU A 277 3.52 -1.50 3.25
N ASN A 278 3.67 -1.17 4.53
CA ASN A 278 3.98 0.16 5.03
C ASN A 278 4.96 0.03 6.21
N HIS A 279 5.28 1.16 6.85
CA HIS A 279 6.20 1.20 7.99
C HIS A 279 5.60 0.57 9.25
N ASP A 280 4.29 0.63 9.44
CA ASP A 280 3.53 -0.07 10.46
C ASP A 280 3.28 -1.53 10.07
N ASN A 281 3.07 -2.41 11.06
CA ASN A 281 2.89 -3.85 10.88
C ASN A 281 4.17 -4.55 10.34
N PRO A 282 4.17 -5.91 10.25
CA PRO A 282 5.29 -6.62 9.65
C PRO A 282 5.50 -6.27 8.17
N THR A 283 6.77 -6.37 7.73
CA THR A 283 7.12 -6.28 6.30
C THR A 283 6.49 -7.43 5.52
N LEU A 284 6.35 -7.28 4.20
CA LEU A 284 5.81 -8.31 3.32
C LEU A 284 6.71 -9.55 3.28
N PHE A 285 8.02 -9.37 3.37
CA PHE A 285 8.94 -10.50 3.50
C PHE A 285 8.67 -11.27 4.79
N ASP A 286 8.53 -10.57 5.93
CA ASP A 286 8.25 -11.20 7.22
C ASP A 286 6.90 -11.93 7.22
N ILE A 287 5.89 -11.36 6.57
CA ILE A 287 4.59 -12.02 6.36
C ILE A 287 4.74 -13.28 5.53
N ASN A 288 5.51 -13.22 4.45
CA ASN A 288 5.75 -14.38 3.61
C ASN A 288 6.55 -15.47 4.35
N VAL A 289 7.43 -15.09 5.29
CA VAL A 289 8.07 -16.04 6.22
C VAL A 289 7.02 -16.71 7.11
N LEU A 290 6.09 -15.95 7.69
CA LEU A 290 5.04 -16.47 8.58
C LEU A 290 4.03 -17.37 7.86
N LYS A 291 3.64 -17.01 6.62
CA LYS A 291 2.44 -17.56 5.98
C LYS A 291 2.70 -18.57 4.88
N LEU A 292 3.84 -18.51 4.17
CA LEU A 292 4.15 -19.54 3.18
C LEU A 292 4.55 -20.84 3.87
N PRO A 293 4.22 -22.02 3.30
CA PRO A 293 4.72 -23.30 3.78
C PRO A 293 6.25 -23.25 3.95
N PRO A 294 6.81 -23.68 5.09
CA PRO A 294 8.26 -23.62 5.36
C PRO A 294 9.11 -24.20 4.22
N SER A 295 8.64 -25.30 3.60
CA SER A 295 9.27 -25.96 2.46
C SER A 295 9.28 -25.17 1.14
N THR A 296 8.62 -24.01 1.07
CA THR A 296 8.63 -23.15 -0.13
C THR A 296 10.05 -22.66 -0.40
N PRO A 297 10.64 -22.97 -1.57
CA PRO A 297 12.01 -22.55 -1.90
C PRO A 297 12.18 -21.04 -1.89
N ALA A 298 13.35 -20.55 -1.49
CA ALA A 298 13.65 -19.11 -1.41
C ALA A 298 13.32 -18.36 -2.71
N ALA A 299 13.66 -18.93 -3.87
CA ALA A 299 13.35 -18.32 -5.17
C ALA A 299 11.85 -18.14 -5.41
N GLU A 300 11.01 -19.08 -4.95
CA GLU A 300 9.55 -18.95 -5.05
C GLU A 300 8.99 -17.95 -4.02
N ARG A 301 9.61 -17.83 -2.83
CA ARG A 301 9.26 -16.79 -1.86
C ARG A 301 9.50 -15.38 -2.42
N ALA A 302 10.63 -15.17 -3.10
CA ALA A 302 10.90 -13.91 -3.78
C ALA A 302 9.90 -13.63 -4.93
N ARG A 303 9.42 -14.66 -5.63
CA ARG A 303 8.35 -14.50 -6.62
C ARG A 303 7.02 -14.07 -6.00
N VAL A 304 6.69 -14.60 -4.82
CA VAL A 304 5.51 -14.15 -4.05
C VAL A 304 5.64 -12.68 -3.64
N GLN A 305 6.83 -12.23 -3.24
CA GLN A 305 7.11 -10.82 -3.00
C GLN A 305 6.79 -9.97 -4.24
N ILE A 306 7.27 -10.40 -5.41
CA ILE A 306 7.02 -9.70 -6.69
C ILE A 306 5.54 -9.70 -7.07
N LEU A 307 4.83 -10.83 -6.90
CA LEU A 307 3.39 -10.92 -7.18
C LEU A 307 2.59 -9.93 -6.32
N ALA A 308 2.92 -9.86 -5.04
CA ALA A 308 2.29 -8.94 -4.12
C ALA A 308 2.59 -7.47 -4.47
N ALA A 309 3.83 -7.16 -4.90
CA ALA A 309 4.19 -5.83 -5.40
C ALA A 309 3.56 -5.49 -6.75
N ALA A 310 3.29 -6.48 -7.61
CA ALA A 310 2.68 -6.28 -8.92
C ALA A 310 1.22 -5.79 -8.82
N ILE A 311 0.50 -6.14 -7.75
CA ILE A 311 -0.89 -5.71 -7.54
C ILE A 311 -1.03 -4.19 -7.45
N PRO A 312 -0.36 -3.47 -6.52
CA PRO A 312 -0.36 -2.00 -6.55
C PRO A 312 0.34 -1.44 -7.79
N MET A 313 1.29 -2.16 -8.40
CA MET A 313 1.94 -1.70 -9.63
C MET A 313 0.98 -1.66 -10.83
N PHE A 314 0.05 -2.61 -10.92
CA PHE A 314 -0.91 -2.72 -12.02
C PHE A 314 -2.27 -2.10 -11.69
N SER A 315 -2.48 -1.67 -10.44
CA SER A 315 -3.74 -1.06 -10.03
C SER A 315 -3.91 0.35 -10.60
N GLN A 316 -5.17 0.70 -10.83
CA GLN A 316 -5.57 2.09 -10.98
C GLN A 316 -5.42 2.83 -9.65
N GLY A 317 -5.20 4.15 -9.74
CA GLY A 317 -4.93 5.03 -8.60
C GLY A 317 -3.47 5.13 -8.19
N ILE A 318 -3.21 5.48 -6.94
CA ILE A 318 -1.85 5.73 -6.44
C ILE A 318 -1.24 4.41 -5.96
N ALA A 319 -0.08 4.04 -6.50
CA ALA A 319 0.69 2.89 -6.04
C ALA A 319 1.67 3.33 -4.94
N TYR A 320 1.67 2.63 -3.80
CA TYR A 320 2.54 2.94 -2.67
C TYR A 320 3.39 1.74 -2.26
N PHE A 321 4.64 2.03 -1.94
CA PHE A 321 5.66 1.03 -1.62
C PHE A 321 6.49 1.48 -0.42
N HIS A 322 6.65 0.58 0.55
CA HIS A 322 7.53 0.79 1.68
C HIS A 322 9.00 0.62 1.27
N ALA A 323 9.89 1.47 1.77
CA ALA A 323 11.32 1.42 1.43
C ALA A 323 11.93 0.06 1.80
N GLY A 324 12.58 -0.58 0.83
CA GLY A 324 13.22 -1.88 0.97
C GLY A 324 12.35 -3.07 0.53
N ILE A 325 11.08 -2.86 0.15
CA ILE A 325 10.22 -3.93 -0.39
C ILE A 325 10.85 -4.61 -1.61
N GLU A 326 11.58 -3.85 -2.43
CA GLU A 326 12.31 -4.30 -3.60
C GLU A 326 13.50 -5.20 -3.26
N GLY A 327 14.01 -5.09 -2.03
CA GLY A 327 15.15 -5.84 -1.51
C GLY A 327 14.80 -6.93 -0.51
N LEU A 328 13.53 -7.38 -0.46
CA LEU A 328 13.05 -8.37 0.52
C LEU A 328 13.25 -7.93 1.98
N ARG A 329 13.17 -6.62 2.28
CA ARG A 329 13.42 -6.07 3.61
C ARG A 329 12.66 -6.82 4.70
N SER A 330 13.37 -7.13 5.77
CA SER A 330 12.87 -7.76 6.99
C SER A 330 13.18 -6.88 8.18
N LYS A 331 12.27 -6.89 9.16
CA LYS A 331 12.49 -6.33 10.50
C LYS A 331 12.68 -7.44 11.53
N SER A 332 13.14 -8.62 11.09
CA SER A 332 13.26 -9.81 11.93
C SER A 332 11.93 -10.19 12.61
N LEU A 333 10.83 -10.12 11.84
CA LEU A 333 9.45 -10.40 12.26
C LEU A 333 8.84 -9.39 13.26
N ASP A 334 9.44 -8.21 13.45
CA ASP A 334 8.85 -7.15 14.27
C ASP A 334 7.57 -6.58 13.64
N ARG A 335 6.49 -6.52 14.42
CA ARG A 335 5.20 -5.95 14.00
C ARG A 335 5.06 -4.45 14.25
N ASN A 336 5.86 -3.87 15.14
CA ASN A 336 5.74 -2.45 15.51
C ASN A 336 7.11 -1.86 15.83
N SER A 337 7.86 -1.52 14.78
CA SER A 337 9.28 -1.21 14.91
C SER A 337 9.61 0.26 15.18
N TYR A 338 8.65 1.04 15.69
CA TYR A 338 8.78 2.50 15.84
C TYR A 338 9.96 2.91 16.75
N ASP A 339 10.26 2.12 17.78
CA ASP A 339 11.37 2.33 18.73
C ASP A 339 12.31 1.11 18.81
N SER A 340 12.37 0.33 17.73
CA SER A 340 13.26 -0.86 17.65
C SER A 340 14.68 -0.52 17.18
N GLY A 341 15.03 0.77 17.11
CA GLY A 341 16.34 1.28 16.73
C GLY A 341 16.80 0.90 15.32
N ASP A 342 18.05 1.24 15.00
CA ASP A 342 18.67 0.94 13.70
C ASP A 342 18.78 -0.57 13.44
N TRP A 343 18.96 -1.37 14.50
CA TRP A 343 19.23 -2.80 14.41
C TRP A 343 18.13 -3.57 13.67
N PHE A 344 16.87 -3.35 14.04
CA PHE A 344 15.70 -3.99 13.43
C PHE A 344 15.16 -3.21 12.23
N ASN A 345 15.42 -1.90 12.12
CA ASN A 345 14.91 -1.08 11.03
C ASN A 345 15.86 -0.96 9.83
N ARG A 346 17.07 -1.54 9.89
CA ARG A 346 18.10 -1.40 8.87
C ARG A 346 17.61 -1.65 7.45
N ILE A 347 18.13 -0.86 6.51
CA ILE A 347 18.02 -1.08 5.07
C ILE A 347 19.44 -1.16 4.52
N ASP A 348 19.82 -2.33 3.99
CA ASP A 348 21.11 -2.51 3.36
C ASP A 348 21.03 -2.15 1.86
N TRP A 349 21.40 -0.91 1.54
CA TRP A 349 21.44 -0.41 0.16
C TRP A 349 22.52 -1.08 -0.71
N SER A 350 23.39 -1.92 -0.14
CA SER A 350 24.29 -2.78 -0.93
C SER A 350 23.63 -4.05 -1.47
N PHE A 351 22.39 -4.33 -1.04
CA PHE A 351 21.58 -5.49 -1.43
C PHE A 351 22.29 -6.83 -1.14
N ARG A 352 22.97 -6.93 0.01
CA ARG A 352 23.69 -8.15 0.44
C ARG A 352 22.98 -8.88 1.57
N ASP A 353 22.30 -8.16 2.44
CA ASP A 353 21.51 -8.68 3.55
C ASP A 353 20.14 -7.99 3.57
N ASN A 354 19.10 -8.67 4.04
CA ASN A 354 17.75 -8.10 4.09
C ASN A 354 17.26 -7.77 5.51
N GLY A 355 18.05 -8.00 6.55
CA GLY A 355 17.62 -7.80 7.95
C GLY A 355 17.15 -9.06 8.68
N PHE A 356 16.82 -10.14 7.97
CA PHE A 356 16.19 -11.31 8.58
C PHE A 356 17.14 -12.11 9.48
N GLY A 357 16.59 -12.65 10.58
CA GLY A 357 17.35 -13.46 11.54
C GLY A 357 18.26 -12.64 12.45
N SER A 358 17.92 -11.37 12.73
CA SER A 358 18.71 -10.47 13.57
C SER A 358 18.42 -10.62 15.07
N GLY A 359 17.73 -11.70 15.46
CA GLY A 359 17.24 -11.93 16.81
C GLY A 359 15.73 -11.79 16.92
N LEU A 360 15.20 -12.15 18.08
CA LEU A 360 13.78 -11.94 18.40
C LEU A 360 13.50 -10.44 18.53
N PRO A 361 12.40 -9.94 17.95
CA PRO A 361 12.04 -8.52 18.02
C PRO A 361 11.62 -8.11 19.45
N PRO A 362 11.60 -6.81 19.79
CA PRO A 362 11.35 -6.34 21.15
C PRO A 362 10.10 -6.92 21.82
N ALA A 363 10.21 -7.24 23.11
CA ALA A 363 9.24 -8.04 23.84
C ALA A 363 7.89 -7.35 24.05
N ALA A 364 7.87 -6.03 24.18
CA ALA A 364 6.66 -5.26 24.51
C ALA A 364 5.50 -5.57 23.55
N ASP A 365 5.81 -5.60 22.24
CA ASP A 365 4.82 -5.92 21.22
C ASP A 365 4.93 -7.36 20.73
N ASN A 366 6.07 -8.05 20.82
CA ASN A 366 6.24 -9.33 20.13
C ASN A 366 6.41 -10.53 21.07
N GLY A 367 6.56 -10.31 22.37
CA GLY A 367 6.99 -11.33 23.33
C GLY A 367 6.05 -12.53 23.44
N ALA A 368 4.74 -12.29 23.29
CA ALA A 368 3.72 -13.34 23.31
C ALA A 368 3.87 -14.34 22.14
N ASP A 369 4.40 -13.88 21.00
CA ASP A 369 4.51 -14.67 19.78
C ASP A 369 5.90 -15.30 19.60
N TRP A 370 6.88 -14.94 20.44
CA TRP A 370 8.26 -15.46 20.36
C TRP A 370 8.38 -16.99 20.23
N PRO A 371 7.55 -17.84 20.89
CA PRO A 371 7.60 -19.28 20.66
C PRO A 371 7.35 -19.69 19.21
N LEU A 372 6.53 -18.93 18.47
CA LEU A 372 6.24 -19.13 17.05
C LEU A 372 7.33 -18.52 16.16
N LEU A 373 7.88 -17.36 16.55
CA LEU A 373 8.89 -16.64 15.76
C LEU A 373 10.27 -17.29 15.82
N ARG A 374 10.67 -17.80 17.00
CA ARG A 374 12.01 -18.35 17.25
C ARG A 374 12.44 -19.44 16.25
N PRO A 375 11.65 -20.50 15.99
CA PRO A 375 12.07 -21.53 15.04
C PRO A 375 12.22 -21.00 13.62
N LEU A 376 11.39 -20.02 13.20
CA LEU A 376 11.50 -19.40 11.87
C LEU A 376 12.79 -18.57 11.75
N LEU A 377 13.11 -17.78 12.77
CA LEU A 377 14.32 -16.94 12.78
C LEU A 377 15.62 -17.77 12.83
N ALA A 378 15.55 -18.99 13.36
CA ALA A 378 16.69 -19.90 13.44
C ALA A 378 16.92 -20.70 12.15
N ASP A 379 15.97 -20.71 11.21
CA ASP A 379 16.08 -21.49 9.98
C ASP A 379 16.89 -20.73 8.89
N PRO A 380 18.11 -21.18 8.57
CA PRO A 380 18.93 -20.52 7.55
C PRO A 380 18.33 -20.60 6.15
N ALA A 381 17.43 -21.54 5.87
CA ALA A 381 16.78 -21.67 4.56
C ALA A 381 15.81 -20.52 4.27
N LEU A 382 15.34 -19.82 5.30
CA LEU A 382 14.44 -18.66 5.18
C LEU A 382 15.20 -17.35 4.93
N LYS A 383 16.51 -17.31 5.16
CA LYS A 383 17.33 -16.12 4.88
C LYS A 383 17.68 -16.05 3.38
N PRO A 384 17.31 -14.96 2.67
CA PRO A 384 17.60 -14.85 1.24
C PRO A 384 19.09 -14.58 1.01
N SER A 385 19.61 -15.10 -0.11
CA SER A 385 20.96 -14.75 -0.57
C SER A 385 20.99 -13.37 -1.22
N ALA A 386 22.16 -12.72 -1.23
CA ALA A 386 22.39 -11.46 -1.95
C ALA A 386 21.94 -11.50 -3.43
N LYS A 387 22.18 -12.63 -4.11
CA LYS A 387 21.74 -12.83 -5.50
C LYS A 387 20.23 -12.73 -5.65
N LEU A 388 19.48 -13.29 -4.68
CA LEU A 388 18.02 -13.27 -4.73
C LEU A 388 17.45 -11.90 -4.35
N ILE A 389 18.08 -11.20 -3.40
CA ILE A 389 17.76 -9.81 -3.05
C ILE A 389 17.93 -8.92 -4.28
N GLN A 390 19.06 -9.02 -4.97
CA GLN A 390 19.33 -8.26 -6.21
C GLN A 390 18.38 -8.63 -7.34
N TRP A 391 18.07 -9.92 -7.51
CA TRP A 391 17.07 -10.36 -8.48
C TRP A 391 15.69 -9.74 -8.20
N THR A 392 15.26 -9.72 -6.93
CA THR A 392 13.98 -9.12 -6.54
C THR A 392 13.94 -7.63 -6.89
N ARG A 393 15.02 -6.91 -6.60
CA ARG A 393 15.16 -5.49 -6.95
C ARG A 393 15.02 -5.27 -8.45
N ASP A 394 15.72 -6.07 -9.25
CA ASP A 394 15.75 -5.89 -10.70
C ASP A 394 14.38 -6.20 -11.33
N VAL A 395 13.65 -7.20 -10.81
CA VAL A 395 12.27 -7.49 -11.24
C VAL A 395 11.30 -6.40 -10.78
N PHE A 396 11.46 -5.85 -9.57
CA PHE A 396 10.67 -4.71 -9.11
C PHE A 396 10.89 -3.47 -10.01
N PHE A 397 12.11 -3.23 -10.47
CA PHE A 397 12.39 -2.17 -11.45
C PHE A 397 11.76 -2.45 -12.82
N ASP A 398 11.65 -3.71 -13.24
CA ASP A 398 10.88 -4.06 -14.44
C ASP A 398 9.37 -3.80 -14.23
N LEU A 399 8.82 -4.07 -13.04
CA LEU A 399 7.44 -3.70 -12.69
C LEU A 399 7.21 -2.18 -12.78
N LEU A 400 8.14 -1.35 -12.28
CA LEU A 400 8.07 0.11 -12.41
C LEU A 400 8.06 0.54 -13.89
N ARG A 401 8.96 -0.03 -14.71
CA ARG A 401 9.02 0.24 -16.15
C ARG A 401 7.72 -0.16 -16.86
N LEU A 402 7.06 -1.23 -16.43
CA LEU A 402 5.74 -1.62 -16.95
C LEU A 402 4.69 -0.56 -16.64
N ARG A 403 4.58 -0.10 -15.39
CA ARG A 403 3.61 0.93 -15.01
C ARG A 403 3.85 2.27 -15.71
N GLU A 404 5.11 2.63 -15.92
CA GLU A 404 5.50 3.85 -16.62
C GLU A 404 5.19 3.76 -18.13
N SER A 405 5.28 2.55 -18.71
CA SER A 405 5.28 2.34 -20.16
C SER A 405 4.02 2.83 -20.88
N SER A 406 2.89 2.94 -20.18
CA SER A 406 1.57 3.24 -20.73
C SER A 406 0.71 4.02 -19.72
N SER A 407 -0.13 4.93 -20.20
CA SER A 407 -1.16 5.59 -19.38
C SER A 407 -2.29 4.64 -18.96
N LEU A 408 -2.43 3.46 -19.58
CA LEU A 408 -3.47 2.47 -19.26
C LEU A 408 -3.37 1.93 -17.82
N PHE A 409 -2.18 1.89 -17.24
CA PHE A 409 -2.01 1.53 -15.82
C PHE A 409 -2.39 2.66 -14.85
N ARG A 410 -2.64 3.87 -15.37
CA ARG A 410 -2.75 5.12 -14.60
C ARG A 410 -3.86 6.02 -15.17
N LEU A 411 -5.02 5.44 -15.45
CA LEU A 411 -6.18 6.15 -15.96
C LEU A 411 -6.62 7.23 -14.96
N ARG A 412 -7.00 8.40 -15.50
CA ARG A 412 -7.16 9.62 -14.71
C ARG A 412 -8.56 9.85 -14.16
N SER A 413 -9.56 9.13 -14.67
CA SER A 413 -10.94 9.24 -14.21
C SER A 413 -11.62 7.87 -14.09
N ALA A 414 -12.64 7.80 -13.26
CA ALA A 414 -13.48 6.62 -13.10
C ALA A 414 -14.20 6.23 -14.40
N ASP A 415 -14.57 7.22 -15.23
CA ASP A 415 -15.12 6.98 -16.56
C ASP A 415 -14.14 6.24 -17.48
N GLU A 416 -12.88 6.66 -17.52
CA GLU A 416 -11.87 5.98 -18.33
C GLU A 416 -11.60 4.57 -17.79
N VAL A 417 -11.57 4.38 -16.47
CA VAL A 417 -11.46 3.03 -15.87
C VAL A 417 -12.65 2.16 -16.27
N ARG A 418 -13.90 2.64 -16.14
CA ARG A 418 -15.10 1.91 -16.57
C ARG A 418 -15.15 1.68 -18.08
N LYS A 419 -14.61 2.57 -18.90
CA LYS A 419 -14.58 2.38 -20.35
C LYS A 419 -13.58 1.30 -20.75
N ARG A 420 -12.41 1.27 -20.10
CA ARG A 420 -11.23 0.56 -20.62
C ARG A 420 -10.81 -0.67 -19.85
N LEU A 421 -11.02 -0.73 -18.54
CA LEU A 421 -10.64 -1.87 -17.72
C LEU A 421 -11.75 -2.93 -17.75
N ARG A 422 -11.37 -4.16 -18.07
CA ARG A 422 -12.24 -5.35 -17.95
C ARG A 422 -11.49 -6.43 -17.21
N PHE A 423 -12.12 -7.02 -16.20
CA PHE A 423 -11.62 -8.27 -15.63
C PHE A 423 -12.19 -9.43 -16.44
N LEU A 424 -11.30 -10.25 -16.97
CA LEU A 424 -11.62 -11.58 -17.50
C LEU A 424 -11.46 -12.58 -16.33
N ASN A 425 -11.63 -13.88 -16.54
CA ASN A 425 -11.52 -14.91 -15.49
C ASN A 425 -12.25 -14.55 -14.17
N THR A 426 -13.55 -14.23 -14.26
CA THR A 426 -14.44 -13.93 -13.13
C THR A 426 -15.54 -14.99 -12.99
N GLY A 427 -16.38 -14.87 -11.96
CA GLY A 427 -17.49 -15.82 -11.73
C GLY A 427 -17.08 -17.05 -10.90
N PRO A 428 -18.02 -17.97 -10.62
CA PRO A 428 -17.79 -19.14 -9.77
C PRO A 428 -16.79 -20.14 -10.37
N ASP A 429 -16.74 -20.22 -11.70
CA ASP A 429 -15.91 -21.20 -12.43
C ASP A 429 -14.52 -20.69 -12.80
N GLN A 430 -14.15 -19.48 -12.35
CA GLN A 430 -12.83 -18.89 -12.63
C GLN A 430 -11.68 -19.77 -12.10
N ILE A 431 -10.52 -19.67 -12.75
CA ILE A 431 -9.25 -20.16 -12.19
C ILE A 431 -8.92 -19.30 -10.97
N ALA A 432 -9.08 -19.86 -9.77
CA ALA A 432 -9.03 -19.10 -8.51
C ALA A 432 -7.71 -18.33 -8.29
N THR A 433 -6.62 -18.93 -8.76
CA THR A 433 -5.24 -18.47 -8.59
C THR A 433 -4.76 -17.57 -9.74
N LEU A 434 -5.66 -17.13 -10.62
CA LEU A 434 -5.32 -16.30 -11.77
C LEU A 434 -6.20 -15.04 -11.79
N VAL A 435 -5.60 -13.87 -11.79
CA VAL A 435 -6.29 -12.63 -12.17
C VAL A 435 -5.91 -12.28 -13.59
N VAL A 436 -6.91 -11.94 -14.42
CA VAL A 436 -6.73 -11.49 -15.79
C VAL A 436 -7.46 -10.16 -15.97
N ALA A 437 -6.75 -9.16 -16.46
CA ALA A 437 -7.32 -7.87 -16.77
C ALA A 437 -6.92 -7.41 -18.15
N HIS A 438 -7.89 -6.88 -18.88
CA HIS A 438 -7.74 -6.26 -20.19
C HIS A 438 -7.94 -4.75 -20.07
N LEU A 439 -7.13 -4.00 -20.80
CA LEU A 439 -7.12 -2.54 -20.86
C LEU A 439 -7.14 -2.11 -22.33
N ASP A 440 -8.18 -1.37 -22.72
CA ASP A 440 -8.35 -0.85 -24.07
C ASP A 440 -7.70 0.54 -24.23
N GLY A 441 -6.66 0.62 -25.05
CA GLY A 441 -5.94 1.86 -25.38
C GLY A 441 -6.40 2.56 -26.63
N ARG A 442 -7.34 1.99 -27.39
CA ARG A 442 -7.89 2.66 -28.58
C ARG A 442 -8.57 3.96 -28.17
N GLU A 443 -8.39 4.99 -28.99
CA GLU A 443 -8.92 6.34 -28.69
C GLU A 443 -8.32 7.00 -27.42
N LEU A 444 -7.22 6.48 -26.86
CA LEU A 444 -6.46 7.14 -25.80
C LEU A 444 -5.08 7.53 -26.35
N SER A 445 -4.88 8.82 -26.63
CA SER A 445 -3.73 9.32 -27.38
C SER A 445 -2.37 9.01 -26.74
N ASP A 446 -2.31 8.83 -25.42
CA ASP A 446 -1.08 8.55 -24.67
C ASP A 446 -0.98 7.09 -24.19
N ALA A 447 -1.88 6.20 -24.63
CA ALA A 447 -1.90 4.79 -24.21
C ALA A 447 -0.68 3.99 -24.65
N ARG A 448 -0.01 4.41 -25.73
CA ARG A 448 1.11 3.72 -26.42
C ARG A 448 0.78 2.36 -27.05
N TYR A 449 -0.13 1.58 -26.48
CA TYR A 449 -0.55 0.28 -26.98
C TYR A 449 -2.05 0.31 -27.29
N ALA A 450 -2.48 -0.34 -28.37
CA ALA A 450 -3.88 -0.45 -28.74
C ALA A 450 -4.66 -1.26 -27.69
N GLU A 451 -4.06 -2.34 -27.20
CA GLU A 451 -4.62 -3.18 -26.14
C GLU A 451 -3.50 -3.65 -25.21
N LEU A 452 -3.83 -3.83 -23.93
CA LEU A 452 -2.93 -4.38 -22.91
C LEU A 452 -3.68 -5.44 -22.10
N MET A 453 -3.07 -6.60 -21.88
CA MET A 453 -3.62 -7.63 -21.01
C MET A 453 -2.59 -8.04 -19.98
N PHE A 454 -2.93 -7.99 -18.69
CA PHE A 454 -2.06 -8.45 -17.63
C PHE A 454 -2.64 -9.63 -16.87
N PHE A 455 -1.74 -10.48 -16.41
CA PHE A 455 -2.01 -11.73 -15.72
C PHE A 455 -1.24 -11.75 -14.40
N ILE A 456 -1.89 -12.16 -13.32
CA ILE A 456 -1.25 -12.42 -12.03
C ILE A 456 -1.58 -13.86 -11.66
N ASN A 457 -0.64 -14.76 -11.88
CA ASN A 457 -0.75 -16.18 -11.52
C ASN A 457 -0.05 -16.42 -10.19
N VAL A 458 -0.81 -16.70 -9.13
CA VAL A 458 -0.28 -17.01 -7.79
C VAL A 458 -0.06 -18.51 -7.56
N ASP A 459 -0.51 -19.37 -8.48
CA ASP A 459 -0.36 -20.83 -8.40
C ASP A 459 1.13 -21.23 -8.52
N PRO A 460 1.59 -22.26 -7.79
CA PRO A 460 2.89 -22.89 -8.03
C PRO A 460 3.00 -23.59 -9.39
N ARG A 461 1.92 -23.68 -10.18
CA ARG A 461 1.89 -24.26 -11.53
C ARG A 461 1.59 -23.20 -12.59
N PRO A 462 2.02 -23.40 -13.84
CA PRO A 462 1.61 -22.54 -14.95
C PRO A 462 0.10 -22.68 -15.21
N ALA A 463 -0.48 -21.65 -15.81
CA ALA A 463 -1.87 -21.62 -16.24
C ALA A 463 -1.95 -21.35 -17.75
N ASP A 464 -2.82 -22.08 -18.44
CA ASP A 464 -3.23 -21.77 -19.81
C ASP A 464 -4.62 -21.12 -19.76
N TYR A 465 -4.72 -19.88 -20.23
CA TYR A 465 -5.99 -19.14 -20.27
C TYR A 465 -6.41 -18.87 -21.71
N VAL A 466 -7.59 -19.36 -22.08
CA VAL A 466 -8.13 -19.22 -23.44
C VAL A 466 -9.17 -18.12 -23.47
N VAL A 467 -9.04 -17.21 -24.44
CA VAL A 467 -10.02 -16.18 -24.75
C VAL A 467 -10.32 -16.27 -26.23
N ASP A 468 -11.46 -16.86 -26.60
CA ASP A 468 -11.79 -17.11 -28.00
C ASP A 468 -11.85 -15.83 -28.85
N ALA A 469 -12.28 -14.72 -28.25
CA ALA A 469 -12.33 -13.41 -28.90
C ALA A 469 -10.94 -12.83 -29.24
N GLU A 470 -9.87 -13.41 -28.70
CA GLU A 470 -8.50 -12.98 -28.92
C GLU A 470 -7.79 -13.81 -30.01
N ARG A 471 -8.46 -14.80 -30.60
CA ARG A 471 -7.91 -15.59 -31.71
C ARG A 471 -7.47 -14.68 -32.86
N ASP A 472 -6.37 -15.09 -33.50
CA ASP A 472 -5.74 -14.43 -34.64
C ASP A 472 -5.24 -12.98 -34.39
N LYS A 473 -5.37 -12.46 -33.15
CA LYS A 473 -4.75 -11.18 -32.77
C LYS A 473 -3.24 -11.31 -32.61
N ALA A 474 -2.53 -10.20 -32.74
CA ALA A 474 -1.07 -10.14 -32.69
C ALA A 474 -0.52 -9.79 -31.29
N TRP A 475 -1.04 -10.45 -30.24
CA TRP A 475 -0.54 -10.24 -28.88
C TRP A 475 0.93 -10.64 -28.76
N GLN A 476 1.72 -9.79 -28.09
CA GLN A 476 3.13 -10.02 -27.83
C GLN A 476 3.45 -9.77 -26.36
N LEU A 477 4.38 -10.55 -25.80
CA LEU A 477 4.90 -10.28 -24.46
C LEU A 477 5.47 -8.86 -24.42
N HIS A 478 5.12 -8.09 -23.38
CA HIS A 478 5.46 -6.66 -23.30
C HIS A 478 6.98 -6.44 -23.46
N PRO A 479 7.43 -5.39 -24.18
CA PRO A 479 8.85 -5.11 -24.45
C PRO A 479 9.79 -5.21 -23.24
N VAL A 480 9.36 -4.71 -22.07
CA VAL A 480 10.12 -4.79 -20.80
C VAL A 480 10.38 -6.24 -20.37
N GLN A 481 9.43 -7.16 -20.58
CA GLN A 481 9.51 -8.55 -20.16
C GLN A 481 10.11 -9.48 -21.22
N ARG A 482 10.02 -9.14 -22.51
CA ARG A 482 10.64 -9.94 -23.60
C ARG A 482 12.11 -9.60 -23.87
N ARG A 483 12.61 -8.44 -23.42
CA ARG A 483 14.00 -8.03 -23.70
C ARG A 483 15.02 -8.97 -23.06
N ALA A 484 16.19 -9.11 -23.69
CA ALA A 484 17.28 -9.95 -23.16
C ALA A 484 17.71 -9.56 -21.73
N ALA A 485 17.63 -8.26 -21.40
CA ALA A 485 17.93 -7.70 -20.09
C ALA A 485 16.77 -7.76 -19.07
N ALA A 486 15.66 -8.43 -19.37
CA ALA A 486 14.58 -8.64 -18.41
C ALA A 486 15.09 -9.50 -17.24
N ALA A 487 14.80 -9.08 -16.01
CA ALA A 487 15.34 -9.72 -14.81
C ALA A 487 14.72 -11.12 -14.56
N ASP A 488 13.45 -11.30 -14.93
CA ASP A 488 12.76 -12.58 -14.80
C ASP A 488 12.81 -13.40 -16.10
N ALA A 489 13.83 -14.25 -16.20
CA ALA A 489 13.97 -15.18 -17.32
C ALA A 489 12.79 -16.15 -17.47
N ARG A 490 12.12 -16.54 -16.37
CA ARG A 490 10.95 -17.46 -16.44
C ARG A 490 9.83 -16.83 -17.25
N VAL A 491 9.52 -15.56 -16.98
CA VAL A 491 8.50 -14.83 -17.75
C VAL A 491 8.92 -14.68 -19.21
N ARG A 492 10.16 -14.23 -19.45
CA ARG A 492 10.68 -14.03 -20.82
C ARG A 492 10.61 -15.30 -21.68
N GLU A 493 10.94 -16.45 -21.10
CA GLU A 493 11.13 -17.70 -21.84
C GLU A 493 9.86 -18.54 -21.95
N GLN A 494 8.94 -18.42 -20.99
CA GLN A 494 7.77 -19.29 -20.91
C GLN A 494 6.46 -18.57 -21.25
N ALA A 495 6.33 -17.26 -20.99
CA ALA A 495 5.09 -16.55 -21.31
C ALA A 495 4.93 -16.40 -22.83
N VAL A 496 3.88 -17.02 -23.37
CA VAL A 496 3.62 -17.03 -24.82
C VAL A 496 2.13 -16.94 -25.11
N PHE A 497 1.80 -16.29 -26.22
CA PHE A 497 0.45 -16.27 -26.77
C PHE A 497 0.38 -17.15 -28.03
N ASP A 498 -0.57 -18.07 -28.06
CA ASP A 498 -0.90 -18.93 -29.19
C ASP A 498 -2.11 -18.33 -29.93
N ALA A 499 -1.84 -17.58 -31.00
CA ALA A 499 -2.85 -16.85 -31.75
C ALA A 499 -3.93 -17.74 -32.35
N LYS A 500 -3.58 -18.95 -32.80
CA LYS A 500 -4.54 -19.88 -33.41
C LYS A 500 -5.62 -20.31 -32.43
N HIS A 501 -5.25 -20.44 -31.15
CA HIS A 501 -6.15 -20.92 -30.11
C HIS A 501 -6.63 -19.80 -29.16
N GLY A 502 -6.17 -18.56 -29.32
CA GLY A 502 -6.48 -17.47 -28.40
C GLY A 502 -5.98 -17.77 -26.98
N ARG A 503 -4.87 -18.51 -26.84
CA ARG A 503 -4.41 -19.05 -25.56
C ARG A 503 -3.18 -18.31 -25.05
N PHE A 504 -3.26 -17.81 -23.84
CA PHE A 504 -2.15 -17.23 -23.09
C PHE A 504 -1.57 -18.28 -22.14
N HIS A 505 -0.29 -18.59 -22.29
CA HIS A 505 0.46 -19.41 -21.34
C HIS A 505 1.11 -18.48 -20.29
N VAL A 506 0.74 -18.66 -19.04
CA VAL A 506 1.20 -17.84 -17.90
C VAL A 506 2.01 -18.70 -16.94
N PRO A 507 3.31 -18.43 -16.77
CA PRO A 507 4.18 -19.26 -15.92
C PRO A 507 3.75 -19.28 -14.45
N ALA A 508 4.20 -20.29 -13.73
CA ALA A 508 3.99 -20.40 -12.28
C ALA A 508 4.55 -19.18 -11.54
N ARG A 509 3.78 -18.67 -10.57
CA ARG A 509 4.12 -17.52 -9.72
C ARG A 509 4.68 -16.34 -10.51
N SER A 510 3.88 -15.81 -11.43
CA SER A 510 4.32 -14.74 -12.33
C SER A 510 3.27 -13.66 -12.56
N ALA A 511 3.75 -12.42 -12.73
CA ALA A 511 2.99 -11.29 -13.19
C ALA A 511 3.42 -10.99 -14.64
N VAL A 512 2.52 -11.12 -15.61
CA VAL A 512 2.83 -11.09 -17.04
C VAL A 512 1.98 -10.06 -17.75
N VAL A 513 2.56 -9.33 -18.69
CA VAL A 513 1.85 -8.33 -19.50
C VAL A 513 2.04 -8.65 -20.98
N PHE A 514 0.95 -8.76 -21.71
CA PHE A 514 0.91 -8.81 -23.17
C PHE A 514 0.34 -7.51 -23.72
N VAL A 515 0.78 -7.12 -24.92
CA VAL A 515 0.31 -5.90 -25.60
C VAL A 515 0.04 -6.17 -27.08
N ILE A 516 -0.84 -5.34 -27.65
CA ILE A 516 -0.97 -5.12 -29.08
C ILE A 516 -0.42 -3.72 -29.37
N GLU A 517 0.62 -3.65 -30.20
CA GLU A 517 1.27 -2.39 -30.60
C GLU A 517 0.44 -1.59 -31.59
#